data_AF-A0A947A6R2-F1
#
_entry.id   AF-A0A947A6R2-F1
#
_cell.length_a   1.000
_cell.length_b   1.000
_cell.length_c   1.000
_cell.angle_alpha   90.00
_cell.angle_beta   90.00
_cell.angle_gamma   90.00
#
_symmetry.space_group_name_H-M   'P 1'
#
loop_
_entity.id
_entity.type
_entity.pdbx_description
1 polymer ?
#
loop_
_entity_poly.entity_id
_entity_poly.type
_entity_poly.pdbx_seq_one_letter_code
_entity_poly.pdbx_strand_id
1 'polypeptide(L)'
;MRYLAISAIIFLSGAFWLSAQVAVDCANAIPICNNTPTNGGTQDYGIDDFNGAISSGCLEQTLSGAIESNSAWYRFRTGASGQLGFNIGFDTSEDWDFALYQTD
;
A
#
# COMPACT_ATOMS: atom_id res chain seq x y z
N MET A 1 30.77 -15.91 -25.87
CA MET A 1 30.87 -16.07 -24.39
C MET A 1 30.87 -14.75 -23.63
N ARG A 2 31.71 -13.75 -23.97
CA ARG A 2 31.72 -12.44 -23.27
C ARG A 2 30.37 -11.70 -23.27
N TYR A 3 29.67 -11.65 -24.40
CA TYR A 3 28.36 -10.99 -24.48
C TYR A 3 27.26 -11.72 -23.68
N LEU A 4 27.32 -13.05 -23.63
CA LEU A 4 26.37 -13.86 -22.84
C LEU A 4 26.53 -13.59 -21.33
N ALA A 5 27.77 -13.50 -20.85
CA ALA A 5 28.05 -13.21 -19.45
C ALA A 5 27.58 -11.81 -19.04
N ILE A 6 27.76 -10.81 -19.91
CA ILE A 6 27.30 -9.43 -19.67
C ILE A 6 25.77 -9.37 -19.61
N SER A 7 25.08 -10.00 -20.56
CA SER A 7 23.60 -10.06 -20.56
C SER A 7 23.05 -10.80 -19.33
N ALA A 8 23.71 -11.87 -18.87
CA ALA A 8 23.32 -12.60 -17.67
C ALA A 8 23.51 -11.74 -16.40
N ILE A 9 24.61 -11.00 -16.31
CA ILE A 9 24.86 -10.09 -15.18
C ILE A 9 23.80 -8.98 -15.12
N ILE A 10 23.44 -8.37 -16.26
CA ILE A 10 22.41 -7.32 -16.32
C ILE A 10 21.03 -7.86 -15.92
N PHE A 11 20.67 -9.07 -16.38
CA PHE A 11 19.40 -9.70 -16.04
C PHE A 11 19.33 -10.05 -14.55
N LEU A 12 20.41 -10.62 -13.99
CA LEU A 12 20.49 -10.99 -12.58
C LEU A 12 20.48 -9.75 -11.68
N SER A 13 21.22 -8.69 -12.03
CA SER A 13 21.21 -7.45 -11.24
C SER A 13 19.86 -6.75 -11.26
N GLY A 14 19.11 -6.79 -12.37
CA GLY A 14 17.74 -6.25 -12.43
C GLY A 14 16.73 -7.01 -11.57
N ALA A 15 16.88 -8.33 -11.42
CA ALA A 15 15.99 -9.15 -10.59
C ALA A 15 16.10 -8.88 -9.09
N PHE A 16 17.24 -8.36 -8.61
CA PHE A 16 17.45 -8.01 -7.19
C PHE A 16 16.74 -6.72 -6.76
N TRP A 17 16.21 -5.93 -7.70
CA TRP A 17 15.51 -4.66 -7.41
C TRP A 17 13.98 -4.79 -7.47
N LEU A 18 13.45 -6.01 -7.49
CA LEU A 18 12.01 -6.23 -7.45
C LEU A 18 11.49 -6.00 -6.02
N SER A 19 11.08 -4.78 -5.71
CA SER A 19 10.26 -4.48 -4.53
C SER A 19 8.78 -4.71 -4.84
N ALA A 20 8.00 -5.08 -3.80
CA ALA A 20 6.55 -5.04 -3.91
C ALA A 20 6.10 -3.59 -4.13
N GLN A 21 5.10 -3.38 -4.98
CA GLN A 21 4.52 -2.05 -5.18
C GLN A 21 3.78 -1.64 -3.90
N VAL A 22 4.10 -0.46 -3.38
CA VAL A 22 3.40 0.18 -2.27
C VAL A 22 2.87 1.52 -2.77
N ALA A 23 1.60 1.79 -2.54
CA ALA A 23 0.99 3.09 -2.77
C ALA A 23 0.89 3.81 -1.44
N VAL A 24 1.77 4.78 -1.21
CA VAL A 24 1.83 5.54 0.04
C VAL A 24 0.80 6.67 0.09
N ASP A 25 0.17 6.98 -1.05
CA ASP A 25 -0.85 8.03 -1.21
C ASP A 25 -2.18 7.41 -1.67
N CYS A 26 -3.31 8.03 -1.30
CA CYS A 26 -4.62 7.61 -1.79
C CYS A 26 -4.73 7.77 -3.31
N ALA A 27 -4.14 8.84 -3.87
CA ALA A 27 -4.20 9.14 -5.30
C ALA A 27 -3.64 8.04 -6.21
N ASN A 28 -2.64 7.29 -5.73
CA ASN A 28 -1.99 6.20 -6.46
C ASN A 28 -2.33 4.80 -5.93
N ALA A 29 -3.40 4.68 -5.12
CA ALA A 29 -3.85 3.44 -4.50
C ALA A 29 -3.87 2.23 -5.45
N ILE A 30 -3.35 1.09 -4.96
CA ILE A 30 -3.21 -0.14 -5.72
C ILE A 30 -4.59 -0.77 -5.97
N PRO A 31 -4.97 -1.04 -7.23
CA PRO A 31 -6.23 -1.71 -7.53
C PRO A 31 -6.17 -3.20 -7.17
N ILE A 32 -7.10 -3.64 -6.32
CA ILE A 32 -7.33 -5.05 -6.02
C ILE A 32 -8.46 -5.58 -6.90
N CYS A 33 -8.15 -6.61 -7.67
CA CYS A 33 -9.10 -7.32 -8.51
C CYS A 33 -9.47 -8.65 -7.85
N ASN A 34 -10.76 -8.84 -7.55
CA ASN A 34 -11.30 -10.07 -6.97
C ASN A 34 -10.63 -10.41 -5.61
N ASN A 35 -10.74 -11.66 -5.15
CA ASN A 35 -10.11 -12.14 -3.93
C ASN A 35 -8.63 -12.50 -4.16
N THR A 36 -7.80 -11.49 -4.39
CA THR A 36 -6.35 -11.65 -4.62
C THR A 36 -5.58 -11.19 -3.37
N PRO A 37 -4.76 -12.06 -2.74
CA PRO A 37 -3.89 -11.64 -1.65
C PRO A 37 -2.92 -10.55 -2.12
N THR A 38 -2.84 -9.46 -1.37
CA THR A 38 -1.85 -8.40 -1.59
C THR A 38 -0.87 -8.37 -0.44
N ASN A 39 0.42 -8.27 -0.75
CA ASN A 39 1.46 -8.01 0.23
C ASN A 39 2.14 -6.70 -0.19
N GLY A 40 1.86 -5.64 0.57
CA GLY A 40 2.51 -4.35 0.42
C GLY A 40 3.09 -3.96 1.77
N GLY A 41 4.31 -3.43 1.76
CA GLY A 41 4.86 -2.78 2.93
C GLY A 41 4.14 -1.46 3.21
N THR A 42 4.31 -0.97 4.42
CA THR A 42 3.80 0.31 4.91
C THR A 42 5.02 1.15 5.25
N GLN A 43 5.62 1.76 4.23
CA GLN A 43 6.85 2.53 4.36
C GLN A 43 6.65 3.92 3.78
N ASP A 44 7.49 4.85 4.21
CA ASP A 44 7.48 6.24 3.76
C ASP A 44 6.21 7.03 4.15
N TYR A 45 6.15 8.28 3.70
CA TYR A 45 5.10 9.24 4.01
C TYR A 45 4.39 9.64 2.73
N GLY A 46 3.06 9.71 2.77
CA GLY A 46 2.26 10.23 1.68
C GLY A 46 2.23 11.77 1.65
N ILE A 47 1.64 12.30 0.59
CA ILE A 47 1.15 13.66 0.49
C ILE A 47 -0.12 13.75 1.34
N ASP A 48 -0.31 14.86 2.05
CA ASP A 48 -1.49 15.10 2.88
C ASP A 48 -2.76 15.24 2.04
N ASP A 49 -3.43 14.11 1.79
CA ASP A 49 -4.72 14.02 1.10
C ASP A 49 -5.88 14.44 2.03
N PHE A 50 -5.61 14.58 3.33
CA PHE A 50 -6.55 15.00 4.36
C PHE A 50 -6.60 16.53 4.58
N ASN A 51 -5.87 17.32 3.79
CA ASN A 51 -5.88 18.78 3.80
C ASN A 51 -5.66 19.41 5.19
N GLY A 52 -4.72 18.86 5.96
CA GLY A 52 -4.35 19.35 7.29
C GLY A 52 -5.28 18.88 8.40
N ALA A 53 -6.20 17.96 8.12
CA ALA A 53 -6.99 17.34 9.17
C ALA A 53 -6.08 16.52 10.10
N ILE A 54 -6.36 16.61 11.40
CA ILE A 54 -5.61 15.87 12.42
C ILE A 54 -6.19 14.48 12.68
N SER A 55 -7.39 14.18 12.16
CA SER A 55 -8.00 12.87 12.27
C SER A 55 -8.98 12.56 11.13
N SER A 56 -9.17 11.27 10.88
CA SER A 56 -10.15 10.72 9.94
C SER A 56 -10.75 9.44 10.51
N GLY A 57 -11.92 9.57 11.13
CA GLY A 57 -12.52 8.46 11.89
C GLY A 57 -11.70 8.15 13.14
N CYS A 58 -11.11 6.96 13.20
CA CYS A 58 -10.19 6.56 14.28
C CYS A 58 -8.71 6.76 13.92
N LEU A 59 -8.39 7.14 12.68
CA LEU A 59 -7.02 7.45 12.30
C LEU A 59 -6.65 8.84 12.81
N GLU A 60 -5.51 8.94 13.48
CA GLU A 60 -4.99 10.18 14.06
C GLU A 60 -3.67 10.58 13.38
N GLN A 61 -3.36 11.87 13.44
CA GLN A 61 -2.08 12.39 12.96
C GLN A 61 -0.91 11.74 13.71
N THR A 62 0.08 11.25 12.95
CA THR A 62 1.29 10.68 13.53
C THR A 62 2.34 11.77 13.81
N LEU A 63 3.53 11.35 14.30
CA LEU A 63 4.66 12.25 14.52
C LEU A 63 5.16 12.96 13.25
N SER A 64 4.80 12.48 12.06
CA SER A 64 5.12 13.14 10.78
C SER A 64 4.31 14.42 10.54
N GLY A 65 3.26 14.66 11.32
CA GLY A 65 2.32 15.74 11.08
C GLY A 65 1.29 15.41 10.00
N ALA A 66 1.14 14.15 9.60
CA ALA A 66 0.09 13.70 8.70
C ALA A 66 -0.54 12.39 9.20
N ILE A 67 -1.77 12.13 8.74
CA ILE A 67 -2.46 10.84 8.90
C ILE A 67 -1.79 9.77 8.02
N GLU A 68 -1.31 10.16 6.84
CA GLU A 68 -0.66 9.27 5.86
C GLU A 68 0.82 9.05 6.14
N SER A 69 1.09 8.28 7.18
CA SER A 69 2.44 7.94 7.62
C SER A 69 2.61 6.43 7.70
N ASN A 70 3.59 5.89 6.98
CA ASN A 70 3.80 4.45 6.85
C ASN A 70 2.49 3.77 6.48
N SER A 71 1.87 4.21 5.39
CA SER A 71 0.55 3.76 4.96
C SER A 71 0.63 3.02 3.62
N ALA A 72 -0.35 2.15 3.39
CA ALA A 72 -0.52 1.46 2.11
C ALA A 72 -1.98 1.57 1.67
N TRP A 73 -2.20 2.17 0.50
CA TRP A 73 -3.51 2.45 -0.03
C TRP A 73 -3.93 1.43 -1.09
N TYR A 74 -5.13 0.91 -0.91
CA TYR A 74 -5.74 -0.04 -1.83
C TYR A 74 -7.12 0.45 -2.24
N ARG A 75 -7.50 0.16 -3.49
CA ARG A 75 -8.85 0.42 -4.00
C ARG A 75 -9.42 -0.82 -4.64
N PHE A 76 -10.72 -1.00 -4.52
CA PHE A 76 -11.44 -2.10 -5.14
C PHE A 76 -12.84 -1.65 -5.51
N ARG A 77 -13.48 -2.41 -6.41
CA ARG A 77 -14.90 -2.25 -6.73
C ARG A 77 -15.64 -3.48 -6.27
N THR A 78 -16.73 -3.29 -5.53
CA THR A 78 -17.62 -4.39 -5.16
C THR A 78 -18.28 -4.97 -6.42
N GLY A 79 -18.19 -6.28 -6.59
CA GLY A 79 -18.78 -7.00 -7.72
C GLY A 79 -20.24 -7.43 -7.51
N ALA A 80 -20.72 -7.38 -6.27
CA ALA A 80 -22.07 -7.77 -5.88
C ALA A 80 -22.52 -6.96 -4.65
N SER A 81 -23.84 -6.89 -4.43
CA SER A 81 -24.43 -6.36 -3.20
C SER A 81 -24.32 -7.37 -2.06
N GLY A 82 -24.13 -6.89 -0.83
CA GLY A 82 -24.11 -7.74 0.36
C GLY A 82 -23.08 -7.25 1.39
N GLN A 83 -22.56 -8.20 2.17
CA GLN A 83 -21.50 -7.93 3.13
C GLN A 83 -20.14 -7.89 2.43
N LEU A 84 -19.34 -6.88 2.76
CA LEU A 84 -17.93 -6.80 2.41
C LEU A 84 -17.11 -7.27 3.61
N GLY A 85 -16.16 -8.17 3.36
CA GLY A 85 -15.18 -8.60 4.36
C GLY A 85 -13.81 -8.73 3.72
N PHE A 86 -12.77 -8.44 4.49
CA PHE A 86 -11.37 -8.64 4.12
C PHE A 86 -10.60 -9.15 5.34
N ASN A 87 -9.52 -9.89 5.07
CA ASN A 87 -8.61 -10.35 6.11
C ASN A 87 -7.35 -9.50 6.04
N ILE A 88 -6.91 -8.96 7.17
CA ILE A 88 -5.64 -8.24 7.28
C ILE A 88 -4.67 -9.14 8.02
N GLY A 89 -3.55 -9.48 7.38
CA GLY A 89 -2.40 -10.08 8.05
C GLY A 89 -1.44 -8.97 8.46
N PHE A 90 -1.02 -8.94 9.72
CA PHE A 90 -0.15 -7.92 10.28
C PHE A 90 0.78 -8.52 11.34
N ASP A 91 1.88 -7.83 11.62
CA ASP A 91 2.75 -8.18 12.75
C ASP A 91 2.09 -7.72 14.04
N THR A 92 1.74 -8.68 14.91
CA THR A 92 1.05 -8.40 16.18
C THR A 92 1.93 -7.74 17.23
N SER A 93 3.24 -7.59 16.98
CA SER A 93 4.15 -6.85 17.86
C SER A 93 4.20 -5.35 17.59
N GLU A 94 3.55 -4.90 16.51
CA GLU A 94 3.42 -3.50 16.11
C GLU A 94 1.96 -3.05 16.16
N ASP A 95 1.76 -1.73 16.14
CA ASP A 95 0.44 -1.11 16.17
C ASP A 95 -0.01 -0.75 14.76
N TRP A 96 -1.21 -1.20 14.38
CA TRP A 96 -1.73 -1.10 13.03
C TRP A 96 -3.18 -0.67 13.05
N ASP A 97 -3.46 0.41 12.35
CA ASP A 97 -4.82 0.89 12.11
C ASP A 97 -5.25 0.65 10.66
N PHE A 98 -6.55 0.60 10.42
CA PHE A 98 -7.12 0.59 9.09
C PHE A 98 -8.37 1.46 9.02
N ALA A 99 -8.63 2.02 7.85
CA ALA A 99 -9.88 2.69 7.52
C ALA A 99 -10.39 2.23 6.16
N LEU A 100 -11.70 2.30 5.98
CA LEU A 100 -12.36 2.05 4.70
C LEU A 100 -13.13 3.30 4.28
N TYR A 101 -12.74 3.84 3.14
CA TYR A 101 -13.38 5.01 2.54
C TYR A 101 -14.25 4.60 1.36
N GLN A 102 -15.39 5.26 1.22
CA GLN A 102 -16.17 5.21 0.00
C GLN A 102 -15.71 6.35 -0.91
N THR A 103 -15.39 6.04 -2.17
CA THR A 103 -15.22 7.08 -3.19
C THR A 103 -16.59 7.59 -3.63
N ASP A 104 -16.69 8.89 -3.84
CA ASP A 104 -17.83 9.53 -4.51
C ASP A 104 -17.98 9.04 -5.96
#